data_AF-A4IU17-F1
#
_entry.id   AF-A4IU17-F1
#
_cell.length_a   1.000
_cell.length_b   1.000
_cell.length_c   1.000
_cell.angle_alpha   90.00
_cell.angle_beta   90.00
_cell.angle_gamma   90.00
#
_symmetry.space_group_name_H-M   'P 1'
#
loop_
_entity.id
_entity.type
_entity.pdbx_description
1 polymer ?
#
loop_
_entity_poly.entity_id
_entity_poly.type
_entity_poly.pdbx_seq_one_letter_code
_entity_poly.pdbx_strand_id
1 'polypeptide(L)'
;MLLGSDLVSLVSTKDFQELMSPQTVTQIQLGAQIVDLLKKELKKEENENPLKLVGSAMMQVLKRDQKWIKLHKSKITKTTRKAINSELVEYAEVERKAFDLAISGQHLQAAELVRSAVNRLRMLDSDDEGWYLQLAATYMYKADRSKSMELQLSAHKKNSYLLRPPEGISYVKLTKKRSIQSVRVKEFIDKFTEPNAMVLHINSILEKLVFSPESSAQFEKAFCDIGKCLGFEAQQPEKEYGVGSDVLWNIYEDEFLVIEAKNEVKVSRTEIYKSETEQISNSINWFRQEYPDKYAIPVLIHPSNVLHREAFAPENTVVLNENNLKTMVQNIRGFFVKLSERKASDWSPSEINTELKNYKLDRTNIKNYFINVE
;
A
#
# COMPACT_ATOMS: atom_id res chain seq x y z
N MET A 1 8.89 -2.88 -23.89
CA MET A 1 7.43 -2.87 -23.63
C MET A 1 7.25 -3.33 -22.19
N LEU A 2 6.50 -2.58 -21.40
CA LEU A 2 6.13 -2.99 -20.05
C LEU A 2 4.70 -3.54 -20.13
N LEU A 3 4.50 -4.74 -19.62
CA LEU A 3 3.21 -5.42 -19.58
C LEU A 3 2.86 -5.70 -18.11
N GLY A 4 1.60 -5.55 -17.74
CA GLY A 4 1.14 -5.67 -16.37
C GLY A 4 0.92 -4.32 -15.69
N SER A 5 -0.22 -4.19 -15.03
CA SER A 5 -0.66 -2.99 -14.29
C SER A 5 0.34 -2.60 -13.20
N ASP A 6 0.83 -3.58 -12.44
CA ASP A 6 1.77 -3.36 -11.33
C ASP A 6 3.09 -2.75 -11.81
N LEU A 7 3.66 -3.29 -12.89
CA LEU A 7 4.92 -2.80 -13.45
C LEU A 7 4.75 -1.37 -13.99
N VAL A 8 3.67 -1.11 -14.73
CA VAL A 8 3.39 0.23 -15.27
C VAL A 8 3.14 1.23 -14.13
N SER A 9 2.41 0.83 -13.09
CA SER A 9 2.21 1.64 -11.88
C SER A 9 3.54 2.00 -11.22
N LEU A 10 4.37 0.99 -10.96
CA LEU A 10 5.64 1.13 -10.26
C LEU A 10 6.57 2.12 -10.97
N VAL A 11 6.78 1.97 -12.29
CA VAL A 11 7.73 2.82 -13.04
C VAL A 11 7.32 4.29 -13.12
N SER A 12 6.05 4.57 -12.87
CA SER A 12 5.46 5.91 -12.94
C SER A 12 5.42 6.63 -11.58
N THR A 13 5.84 5.97 -10.50
CA THR A 13 6.02 6.62 -9.19
C THR A 13 7.26 7.52 -9.18
N LYS A 14 7.22 8.60 -8.38
CA LYS A 14 8.38 9.48 -8.18
C LYS A 14 9.55 8.71 -7.54
N ASP A 15 9.26 7.92 -6.52
CA ASP A 15 10.25 7.13 -5.78
C ASP A 15 11.03 6.20 -6.72
N PHE A 16 10.34 5.47 -7.61
CA PHE A 16 11.01 4.63 -8.61
C PHE A 16 11.92 5.46 -9.53
N GLN A 17 11.45 6.60 -10.03
CA GLN A 17 12.26 7.45 -10.89
C GLN A 17 13.49 8.00 -10.18
N GLU A 18 13.40 8.23 -8.87
CA GLU A 18 14.55 8.59 -8.06
C GLU A 18 15.53 7.43 -7.90
N LEU A 19 15.09 6.18 -7.75
CA LEU A 19 16.01 5.05 -7.60
C LEU A 19 16.73 4.66 -8.91
N MET A 20 16.18 5.01 -10.07
CA MET A 20 16.72 4.59 -11.37
C MET A 20 17.74 5.56 -11.99
N SER A 21 18.53 5.03 -12.93
CA SER A 21 19.47 5.84 -13.70
C SER A 21 18.74 6.92 -14.52
N PRO A 22 19.32 8.12 -14.70
CA PRO A 22 18.73 9.18 -15.54
C PRO A 22 18.43 8.72 -16.97
N GLN A 23 19.24 7.80 -17.50
CA GLN A 23 19.03 7.17 -18.80
C GLN A 23 17.78 6.30 -18.80
N THR A 24 17.60 5.46 -17.78
CA THR A 24 16.41 4.61 -17.62
C THR A 24 15.14 5.45 -17.48
N VAL A 25 15.16 6.50 -16.65
CA VAL A 25 14.02 7.41 -16.47
C VAL A 25 13.69 8.11 -17.79
N THR A 26 14.70 8.61 -18.49
CA THR A 26 14.51 9.25 -19.80
C THR A 26 13.94 8.28 -20.83
N GLN A 27 14.35 7.02 -20.81
CA GLN A 27 13.81 5.97 -21.68
C GLN A 27 12.33 5.71 -21.40
N ILE A 28 11.92 5.66 -20.12
CA ILE A 28 10.51 5.50 -19.72
C ILE A 28 9.69 6.71 -20.21
N GLN A 29 10.18 7.93 -19.96
CA GLN A 29 9.52 9.17 -20.40
C GLN A 29 9.39 9.25 -21.93
N LEU A 30 10.41 8.81 -22.67
CA LEU A 30 10.37 8.73 -24.13
C LEU A 30 9.31 7.72 -24.59
N GLY A 31 9.18 6.59 -23.91
CA GLY A 31 8.10 5.63 -24.14
C GLY A 31 6.71 6.23 -23.97
N ALA A 32 6.49 6.98 -22.88
CA ALA A 32 5.21 7.69 -22.65
C ALA A 32 4.92 8.72 -23.76
N GLN A 33 5.93 9.50 -24.17
CA GLN A 33 5.79 10.46 -25.28
C GLN A 33 5.42 9.77 -26.60
N ILE A 34 6.01 8.61 -26.90
CA ILE A 34 5.65 7.83 -28.10
C ILE A 34 4.18 7.38 -28.02
N VAL A 35 3.72 6.89 -26.87
CA VAL A 35 2.31 6.49 -26.69
C VAL A 35 1.36 7.66 -26.95
N ASP A 36 1.69 8.86 -26.50
CA ASP A 36 0.87 10.05 -26.76
C ASP A 36 0.85 10.45 -28.24
N LEU A 37 1.96 10.26 -28.96
CA LEU A 37 2.00 10.45 -30.42
C LEU A 37 1.13 9.42 -31.14
N LEU A 38 1.25 8.14 -30.77
CA LEU A 38 0.42 7.07 -31.35
C LEU A 38 -1.08 7.30 -31.09
N LYS A 39 -1.45 7.78 -29.89
CA LYS A 39 -2.85 8.16 -29.58
C LYS A 39 -3.35 9.30 -30.47
N LYS A 40 -2.50 10.25 -30.83
CA LYS A 40 -2.86 11.35 -31.75
C LYS A 40 -3.01 10.86 -33.19
N GLU A 41 -2.25 9.85 -33.60
CA GLU A 41 -2.39 9.19 -34.90
C GLU A 41 -3.69 8.39 -34.98
N LEU A 42 -3.99 7.58 -33.96
CA LEU A 42 -5.26 6.84 -33.85
C LEU A 42 -6.51 7.74 -33.98
N LYS A 43 -6.46 8.96 -33.44
CA LYS A 43 -7.58 9.91 -33.53
C LYS A 43 -7.79 10.48 -34.94
N LYS A 44 -6.82 10.34 -35.85
CA LYS A 44 -6.91 10.85 -37.22
C LYS A 44 -7.46 9.82 -38.20
N GLU A 45 -7.32 8.53 -37.92
CA GLU A 45 -7.79 7.45 -38.78
C GLU A 45 -8.81 6.58 -38.03
N GLU A 46 -10.09 6.69 -38.40
CA GLU A 46 -11.22 6.04 -37.70
C GLU A 46 -11.17 4.49 -37.64
N ASN A 47 -10.27 3.84 -38.39
CA ASN A 47 -10.17 2.37 -38.47
C ASN A 47 -8.76 1.81 -38.22
N GLU A 48 -7.83 2.60 -37.68
CA GLU A 48 -6.47 2.12 -37.45
C GLU A 48 -6.41 1.21 -36.21
N ASN A 49 -5.86 0.01 -36.37
CA ASN A 49 -5.78 -0.97 -35.28
C ASN A 49 -4.66 -0.57 -34.29
N PRO A 50 -4.96 -0.31 -33.00
CA PRO A 50 -3.95 0.10 -32.02
C PRO A 50 -2.78 -0.88 -31.89
N LEU A 51 -3.03 -2.19 -32.00
CA LEU A 51 -1.98 -3.21 -31.93
C LEU A 51 -1.05 -3.15 -33.14
N LYS A 52 -1.56 -2.77 -34.33
CA LYS A 52 -0.72 -2.58 -35.53
C LYS A 52 0.21 -1.38 -35.37
N LEU A 53 -0.28 -0.28 -34.81
CA LEU A 53 0.54 0.90 -34.51
C LEU A 53 1.63 0.62 -33.47
N VAL A 54 1.26 -0.06 -32.39
CA VAL A 54 2.25 -0.48 -31.38
C VAL A 54 3.27 -1.42 -32.01
N GLY A 55 2.83 -2.39 -32.82
CA GLY A 55 3.69 -3.30 -33.56
C GLY A 55 4.63 -2.57 -34.53
N SER A 56 4.15 -1.56 -35.25
CA SER A 56 4.97 -0.77 -36.18
C SER A 56 6.03 0.04 -35.44
N ALA A 57 5.67 0.67 -34.30
CA ALA A 57 6.61 1.36 -33.43
C ALA A 57 7.68 0.40 -32.87
N MET A 58 7.29 -0.79 -32.42
CA MET A 58 8.22 -1.84 -31.98
C MET A 58 9.18 -2.23 -33.11
N MET A 59 8.67 -2.40 -34.33
CA MET A 59 9.50 -2.73 -35.49
C MET A 59 10.49 -1.62 -35.85
N GLN A 60 10.15 -0.34 -35.66
CA GLN A 60 11.10 0.76 -35.84
C GLN A 60 12.26 0.67 -34.85
N VAL A 61 11.98 0.31 -33.59
CA VAL A 61 13.02 0.08 -32.59
C VAL A 61 13.89 -1.14 -32.95
N LEU A 62 13.27 -2.28 -33.28
CA LEU A 62 13.96 -3.53 -33.60
C LEU A 62 14.80 -3.45 -34.88
N LYS A 63 14.29 -2.79 -35.92
CA LYS A 63 15.01 -2.55 -37.18
C LYS A 63 16.02 -1.41 -37.09
N ARG A 64 16.17 -0.80 -35.91
CA ARG A 64 17.10 0.31 -35.68
C ARG A 64 16.88 1.46 -36.68
N ASP A 65 15.63 1.87 -36.83
CA ASP A 65 15.28 2.99 -37.70
C ASP A 65 16.14 4.23 -37.39
N GLN A 66 16.67 4.88 -38.43
CA GLN A 66 17.64 5.97 -38.27
C GLN A 66 17.05 7.19 -37.55
N LYS A 67 15.76 7.47 -37.75
CA LYS A 67 15.07 8.58 -37.05
C LYS A 67 14.92 8.24 -35.57
N TRP A 68 14.55 6.99 -35.25
CA TRP A 68 14.52 6.50 -33.88
C TRP A 68 15.89 6.60 -33.19
N ILE A 69 16.97 6.11 -33.81
CA ILE A 69 18.32 6.19 -33.24
C ILE A 69 18.69 7.65 -32.95
N LYS A 70 18.45 8.55 -33.91
CA LYS A 70 18.79 9.97 -33.77
C LYS A 70 18.01 10.61 -32.62
N LEU A 71 16.69 10.36 -32.54
CA LEU A 71 15.84 10.86 -31.46
C LEU A 71 16.30 10.33 -30.11
N HIS A 72 16.43 9.00 -29.98
CA HIS A 72 16.87 8.34 -28.75
C HIS A 72 18.22 8.87 -28.28
N LYS A 73 19.23 8.90 -29.15
CA LYS A 73 20.56 9.43 -28.82
C LYS A 73 20.49 10.89 -28.37
N SER A 74 19.71 11.73 -29.05
CA SER A 74 19.56 13.14 -28.69
C SER A 74 18.93 13.35 -27.30
N LYS A 75 18.09 12.42 -26.84
CA LYS A 75 17.46 12.46 -25.52
C LYS A 75 18.40 11.92 -24.46
N ILE A 76 18.99 10.75 -24.68
CA ILE A 76 19.89 10.10 -23.71
C ILE A 76 21.18 10.89 -23.49
N THR A 77 21.79 11.48 -24.53
CA THR A 77 23.03 12.26 -24.34
C THR A 77 22.82 13.53 -23.50
N LYS A 78 21.57 14.00 -23.34
CA LYS A 78 21.24 15.15 -22.49
C LYS A 78 21.09 14.78 -21.01
N THR A 79 21.08 13.49 -20.67
CA THR A 79 20.95 13.07 -19.27
C THR A 79 22.26 13.31 -18.54
N THR A 80 22.19 13.96 -17.38
CA THR A 80 23.34 14.09 -16.47
C THR A 80 23.52 12.79 -15.69
N ARG A 81 24.76 12.51 -15.26
CA ARG A 81 25.01 11.38 -14.35
C ARG A 81 24.41 11.72 -12.99
N LYS A 82 23.62 10.81 -12.41
CA LYS A 82 23.16 10.96 -11.04
C LYS A 82 24.37 10.92 -10.10
N ALA A 83 24.39 11.79 -9.11
CA ALA A 83 25.42 11.73 -8.07
C ALA A 83 25.40 10.35 -7.42
N ILE A 84 26.57 9.74 -7.25
CA ILE A 84 26.68 8.49 -6.49
C ILE A 84 26.35 8.83 -5.05
N ASN A 85 25.41 8.08 -4.48
CA ASN A 85 25.08 8.19 -3.08
C ASN A 85 26.13 7.44 -2.27
N SER A 86 27.09 8.18 -1.71
CA SER A 86 28.20 7.60 -0.94
C SER A 86 27.71 6.83 0.28
N GLU A 87 26.62 7.26 0.93
CA GLU A 87 26.08 6.56 2.10
C GLU A 87 25.47 5.20 1.73
N LEU A 88 24.75 5.10 0.60
CA LEU A 88 24.21 3.80 0.15
C LEU A 88 25.32 2.82 -0.24
N VAL A 89 26.40 3.32 -0.85
CA VAL A 89 27.59 2.49 -1.13
C VAL A 89 28.21 2.02 0.19
N GLU A 90 28.30 2.90 1.18
CA GLU A 90 28.83 2.56 2.50
C GLU A 90 27.96 1.52 3.23
N TYR A 91 26.63 1.60 3.12
CA TYR A 91 25.72 0.56 3.63
C TYR A 91 25.99 -0.80 2.99
N ALA A 92 26.16 -0.86 1.67
CA ALA A 92 26.47 -2.11 0.96
C ALA A 92 27.84 -2.69 1.38
N GLU A 93 28.84 -1.83 1.60
CA GLU A 93 30.13 -2.27 2.15
C GLU A 93 30.00 -2.82 3.58
N VAL A 94 29.21 -2.15 4.43
CA VAL A 94 28.93 -2.58 5.81
C VAL A 94 28.24 -3.94 5.81
N GLU A 95 27.23 -4.13 4.98
CA GLU A 95 26.49 -5.39 4.86
C GLU A 95 27.46 -6.52 4.49
N ARG A 96 28.32 -6.29 3.50
CA ARG A 96 29.31 -7.29 3.09
C ARG A 96 30.32 -7.61 4.20
N LYS A 97 30.90 -6.59 4.84
CA LYS A 97 31.86 -6.76 5.94
C LYS A 97 31.23 -7.48 7.14
N ALA A 98 29.98 -7.15 7.48
CA ALA A 98 29.26 -7.80 8.58
C ALA A 98 28.98 -9.28 8.26
N PHE A 99 28.63 -9.60 7.02
CA PHE A 99 28.47 -10.99 6.57
C PHE A 99 29.77 -11.79 6.71
N ASP A 100 30.90 -11.26 6.25
CA ASP A 100 32.20 -11.93 6.36
C ASP A 100 32.59 -12.15 7.83
N LEU A 101 32.35 -11.15 8.70
CA LEU A 101 32.52 -11.29 10.16
C LEU A 101 31.62 -12.39 10.75
N ALA A 102 30.34 -12.42 10.38
CA ALA A 102 29.39 -13.39 10.88
C ALA A 102 29.76 -14.83 10.48
N ILE A 103 30.23 -15.05 9.25
CA ILE A 103 30.71 -16.37 8.80
C ILE A 103 31.96 -16.79 9.56
N SER A 104 32.84 -15.86 9.91
CA SER A 104 34.03 -16.14 10.73
C SER A 104 33.72 -16.41 12.22
N GLY A 105 32.45 -16.40 12.63
CA GLY A 105 32.02 -16.60 14.01
C GLY A 105 32.03 -15.32 14.87
N GLN A 106 32.42 -14.18 14.29
CA GLN A 106 32.48 -12.87 14.98
C GLN A 106 31.11 -12.17 15.00
N HIS A 107 30.11 -12.86 15.54
CA HIS A 107 28.70 -12.48 15.53
C HIS A 107 28.41 -11.13 16.20
N LEU A 108 29.01 -10.87 17.37
CA LEU A 108 28.84 -9.60 18.09
C LEU A 108 29.37 -8.42 17.27
N GLN A 109 30.55 -8.57 16.65
CA GLN A 109 31.16 -7.52 15.85
C GLN A 109 30.36 -7.25 14.56
N ALA A 110 29.85 -8.30 13.92
CA ALA A 110 28.98 -8.16 12.76
C ALA A 110 27.72 -7.35 13.08
N ALA A 111 27.07 -7.65 14.21
CA ALA A 111 25.88 -6.94 14.65
C ALA A 111 26.16 -5.47 14.99
N GLU A 112 27.22 -5.19 15.75
CA GLU A 112 27.60 -3.82 16.11
C GLU A 112 28.03 -2.99 14.88
N LEU A 113 28.68 -3.61 13.90
CA LEU A 113 29.05 -2.94 12.65
C LEU A 113 27.80 -2.43 11.91
N VAL A 114 26.80 -3.29 11.72
CA VAL A 114 25.53 -2.90 11.08
C VAL A 114 24.81 -1.84 11.91
N ARG A 115 24.67 -2.03 13.23
CA ARG A 115 24.00 -1.09 14.12
C ARG A 115 24.67 0.29 14.10
N SER A 116 26.00 0.34 14.08
CA SER A 116 26.76 1.58 14.01
C SER A 116 26.55 2.34 12.71
N ALA A 117 26.39 1.61 11.58
CA ALA A 117 26.10 2.22 10.29
C ALA A 117 24.71 2.86 10.27
N VAL A 118 23.68 2.15 10.76
CA VAL A 118 22.31 2.67 10.87
C VAL A 118 22.25 3.95 11.71
N ASN A 119 23.02 4.03 12.80
CA ASN A 119 23.02 5.23 13.65
C ASN A 119 23.76 6.43 13.03
N ARG A 120 24.76 6.16 12.19
CA ARG A 120 25.67 7.16 11.61
C ARG A 120 25.14 7.73 10.30
N LEU A 121 24.63 6.87 9.42
CA LEU A 121 24.16 7.21 8.09
C LEU A 121 22.66 7.53 8.14
N ARG A 122 22.18 8.44 7.27
CA ARG A 122 20.83 9.05 7.38
C ARG A 122 19.98 8.90 6.14
N MET A 123 20.48 8.19 5.13
CA MET A 123 19.83 8.05 3.82
C MET A 123 18.74 6.98 3.73
N LEU A 124 18.60 6.11 4.74
CA LEU A 124 17.57 5.08 4.74
C LEU A 124 16.22 5.67 5.17
N ASP A 125 15.15 5.18 4.57
CA ASP A 125 13.81 5.39 5.12
C ASP A 125 13.58 4.48 6.34
N SER A 126 12.43 4.65 7.01
CA SER A 126 12.10 3.84 8.19
C SER A 126 12.08 2.34 7.89
N ASP A 127 11.60 1.95 6.71
CA ASP A 127 11.41 0.53 6.38
C ASP A 127 12.76 -0.16 6.16
N ASP A 128 13.66 0.52 5.45
CA ASP A 128 15.04 0.08 5.22
C ASP A 128 15.84 0.09 6.54
N GLU A 129 15.72 1.12 7.37
CA GLU A 129 16.34 1.12 8.71
C GLU A 129 15.89 -0.11 9.52
N GLY A 130 14.60 -0.46 9.44
CA GLY A 130 14.06 -1.68 10.04
C GLY A 130 14.76 -2.94 9.54
N TRP A 131 14.97 -3.05 8.22
CA TRP A 131 15.66 -4.20 7.62
C TRP A 131 17.08 -4.38 8.17
N TYR A 132 17.88 -3.31 8.22
CA TYR A 132 19.24 -3.39 8.77
C TYR A 132 19.25 -3.69 10.27
N LEU A 133 18.26 -3.24 11.03
CA LEU A 133 18.12 -3.62 12.44
C LEU A 133 17.79 -5.10 12.60
N GLN A 134 16.94 -5.69 11.74
CA GLN A 134 16.68 -7.13 11.74
C GLN A 134 17.94 -7.93 11.33
N LEU A 135 18.73 -7.42 10.38
CA LEU A 135 20.01 -8.01 10.02
C LEU A 135 20.98 -8.00 11.22
N ALA A 136 21.10 -6.88 11.92
CA ALA A 136 21.89 -6.77 13.13
C ALA A 136 21.39 -7.72 14.23
N ALA A 137 20.06 -7.81 14.43
CA ALA A 137 19.44 -8.75 15.37
C ALA A 137 19.78 -10.20 15.05
N THR A 138 19.76 -10.58 13.77
CA THR A 138 20.10 -11.91 13.28
C THR A 138 21.52 -12.30 13.66
N TYR A 139 22.49 -11.41 13.42
CA TYR A 139 23.87 -11.65 13.84
C TYR A 139 24.02 -11.67 15.36
N MET A 140 23.35 -10.76 16.08
CA MET A 140 23.42 -10.68 17.53
C MET A 140 22.88 -11.93 18.22
N TYR A 141 21.92 -12.65 17.62
CA TYR A 141 21.22 -13.77 18.26
C TYR A 141 22.13 -14.87 18.81
N LYS A 142 23.23 -15.17 18.13
CA LYS A 142 24.21 -16.17 18.59
C LYS A 142 25.11 -15.67 19.72
N ALA A 143 25.32 -14.36 19.83
CA ALA A 143 26.19 -13.74 20.83
C ALA A 143 25.41 -13.33 22.09
N ASP A 144 24.26 -12.69 21.91
CA ASP A 144 23.41 -12.16 22.98
C ASP A 144 21.95 -12.16 22.51
N ARG A 145 21.17 -13.13 23.00
CA ARG A 145 19.76 -13.27 22.63
C ARG A 145 18.91 -12.10 23.11
N SER A 146 19.23 -11.52 24.27
CA SER A 146 18.45 -10.40 24.82
C SER A 146 18.59 -9.17 23.94
N LYS A 147 19.83 -8.79 23.61
CA LYS A 147 20.09 -7.66 22.70
C LYS A 147 19.56 -7.91 21.29
N SER A 148 19.60 -9.16 20.82
CA SER A 148 18.98 -9.54 19.56
C SER A 148 17.48 -9.25 19.56
N MET A 149 16.76 -9.62 20.64
CA MET A 149 15.33 -9.32 20.75
C MET A 149 15.04 -7.82 20.83
N GLU A 150 15.87 -7.04 21.52
CA GLU A 150 15.74 -5.57 21.56
C GLU A 150 15.91 -4.93 20.16
N LEU A 151 16.89 -5.42 19.39
CA LEU A 151 17.10 -5.00 18.00
C LEU A 151 15.93 -5.41 17.11
N GLN A 152 15.43 -6.64 17.25
CA GLN A 152 14.30 -7.14 16.48
C GLN A 152 13.02 -6.36 16.79
N LEU A 153 12.80 -6.00 18.06
CA LEU A 153 11.69 -5.13 18.45
C LEU A 153 11.80 -3.75 17.80
N SER A 154 13.01 -3.19 17.74
CA SER A 154 13.26 -1.91 17.07
C SER A 154 13.05 -2.02 15.56
N ALA A 155 13.46 -3.13 14.94
CA ALA A 155 13.26 -3.43 13.54
C ALA A 155 11.76 -3.51 13.19
N HIS A 156 11.00 -4.32 13.94
CA HIS A 156 9.57 -4.50 13.72
C HIS A 156 8.76 -3.22 13.96
N LYS A 157 9.14 -2.39 14.95
CA LYS A 157 8.52 -1.06 15.16
C LYS A 157 8.71 -0.12 13.96
N LYS A 158 9.82 -0.25 13.24
CA LYS A 158 10.13 0.55 12.05
C LYS A 158 9.46 0.01 10.79
N ASN A 159 9.33 -1.31 10.69
CA ASN A 159 8.71 -2.01 9.57
C ASN A 159 7.92 -3.23 10.10
N SER A 160 6.60 -3.11 10.18
CA SER A 160 5.73 -4.16 10.73
C SER A 160 5.60 -5.40 9.84
N TYR A 161 6.18 -5.39 8.63
CA TYR A 161 6.30 -6.58 7.78
C TYR A 161 7.48 -7.47 8.15
N LEU A 162 8.40 -6.97 8.98
CA LEU A 162 9.52 -7.75 9.51
C LEU A 162 9.07 -8.69 10.63
N LEU A 163 9.95 -9.61 11.03
CA LEU A 163 9.62 -10.64 12.00
C LEU A 163 9.17 -10.02 13.33
N ARG A 164 8.02 -10.49 13.83
CA ARG A 164 7.46 -10.06 15.09
C ARG A 164 8.24 -10.70 16.24
N PRO A 165 8.88 -9.94 17.16
CA PRO A 165 9.45 -10.54 18.36
C PRO A 165 8.35 -11.17 19.24
N PRO A 166 8.69 -12.21 20.05
CA PRO A 166 7.70 -12.90 20.87
C PRO A 166 7.09 -12.02 21.97
N GLU A 167 7.83 -11.01 22.44
CA GLU A 167 7.44 -10.13 23.54
C GLU A 167 7.85 -8.67 23.26
N GLY A 168 7.34 -7.73 24.08
CA GLY A 168 7.77 -6.33 24.08
C GLY A 168 7.10 -5.41 23.05
N ILE A 169 6.17 -5.95 22.27
CA ILE A 169 5.35 -5.14 21.35
C ILE A 169 4.18 -4.56 22.13
N SER A 170 4.06 -3.24 22.09
CA SER A 170 2.90 -2.54 22.61
C SER A 170 2.12 -1.96 21.44
N TYR A 171 0.80 -1.97 21.56
CA TYR A 171 -0.07 -1.36 20.58
C TYR A 171 0.22 0.14 20.46
N VAL A 172 0.33 0.63 19.22
CA VAL A 172 0.49 2.06 18.93
C VAL A 172 -0.78 2.57 18.28
N LYS A 173 -1.51 3.41 19.03
CA LYS A 173 -2.80 3.98 18.63
C LYS A 173 -2.66 4.86 17.39
N LEU A 174 -3.66 4.83 16.52
CA LEU A 174 -3.90 5.87 15.51
C LEU A 174 -4.02 7.21 16.25
N THR A 175 -3.12 8.14 15.93
CA THR A 175 -3.01 9.41 16.65
C THR A 175 -3.93 10.43 16.02
N LYS A 176 -4.50 11.34 16.83
CA LYS A 176 -5.34 12.44 16.35
C LYS A 176 -4.55 13.45 15.50
N LYS A 177 -4.17 13.10 14.27
CA LYS A 177 -3.79 14.11 13.29
C LYS A 177 -5.08 14.74 12.80
N ARG A 178 -5.26 16.04 13.09
CA ARG A 178 -6.30 16.93 12.51
C ARG A 178 -6.07 17.10 11.01
N SER A 179 -6.07 16.00 10.29
CA SER A 179 -5.77 15.99 8.88
C SER A 179 -7.06 15.71 8.13
N ILE A 180 -7.33 16.57 7.16
CA ILE A 180 -8.52 16.54 6.33
C ILE A 180 -8.35 15.39 5.33
N GLN A 181 -9.34 14.49 5.23
CA GLN A 181 -9.33 13.33 4.33
C GLN A 181 -8.81 13.68 2.91
N SER A 182 -9.33 14.76 2.33
CA SER A 182 -8.94 15.19 0.97
C SER A 182 -7.49 15.68 0.85
N VAL A 183 -6.87 16.14 1.95
CA VAL A 183 -5.44 16.49 1.98
C VAL A 183 -4.60 15.22 1.91
N ARG A 184 -4.93 14.17 2.67
CA ARG A 184 -4.21 12.88 2.56
C ARG A 184 -4.38 12.23 1.19
N VAL A 185 -5.58 12.32 0.60
CA VAL A 185 -5.80 11.88 -0.78
C VAL A 185 -4.92 12.68 -1.74
N LYS A 186 -4.83 14.00 -1.58
CA LYS A 186 -3.96 14.87 -2.38
C LYS A 186 -2.49 14.44 -2.28
N GLU A 187 -2.00 14.22 -1.07
CA GLU A 187 -0.64 13.72 -0.82
C GLU A 187 -0.40 12.36 -1.49
N PHE A 188 -1.40 11.46 -1.46
CA PHE A 188 -1.32 10.17 -2.13
C PHE A 188 -1.23 10.31 -3.66
N ILE A 189 -2.12 11.07 -4.30
CA ILE A 189 -2.11 11.22 -5.76
C ILE A 189 -0.86 11.95 -6.26
N ASP A 190 -0.27 12.82 -5.44
CA ASP A 190 0.97 13.53 -5.76
C ASP A 190 2.20 12.63 -5.84
N LYS A 191 2.13 11.36 -5.41
CA LYS A 191 3.21 10.38 -5.56
C LYS A 191 3.39 9.92 -7.01
N PHE A 192 2.36 10.09 -7.85
CA PHE A 192 2.36 9.62 -9.22
C PHE A 192 2.71 10.74 -10.20
N THR A 193 3.60 10.45 -11.15
CA THR A 193 3.92 11.38 -12.25
C THR A 193 2.92 11.28 -13.39
N GLU A 194 2.38 10.08 -13.62
CA GLU A 194 1.38 9.77 -14.65
C GLU A 194 0.03 9.44 -13.99
N PRO A 195 -1.06 10.20 -14.27
CA PRO A 195 -2.35 9.98 -13.61
C PRO A 195 -2.95 8.59 -13.83
N ASN A 196 -2.72 7.97 -14.99
CA ASN A 196 -3.19 6.62 -15.27
C ASN A 196 -2.46 5.55 -14.43
N ALA A 197 -1.22 5.80 -14.02
CA ALA A 197 -0.49 4.86 -13.18
C ALA A 197 -1.10 4.73 -11.78
N MET A 198 -1.64 5.83 -11.24
CA MET A 198 -2.41 5.81 -10.00
C MET A 198 -3.65 4.90 -10.13
N VAL A 199 -4.36 4.96 -11.27
CA VAL A 199 -5.52 4.08 -11.50
C VAL A 199 -5.10 2.60 -11.52
N LEU A 200 -3.96 2.30 -12.14
CA LEU A 200 -3.41 0.94 -12.14
C LEU A 200 -3.02 0.46 -10.74
N HIS A 201 -2.38 1.33 -9.94
CA HIS A 201 -2.06 1.05 -8.54
C HIS A 201 -3.32 0.71 -7.73
N ILE A 202 -4.35 1.55 -7.84
CA ILE A 202 -5.60 1.35 -7.12
C ILE A 202 -6.27 0.06 -7.58
N ASN A 203 -6.31 -0.22 -8.88
CA ASN A 203 -6.89 -1.46 -9.38
C ASN A 203 -6.18 -2.70 -8.84
N SER A 204 -4.85 -2.71 -8.72
CA SER A 204 -4.15 -3.88 -8.17
C SER A 204 -4.32 -4.08 -6.67
N ILE A 205 -4.77 -3.05 -5.94
CA ILE A 205 -5.26 -3.21 -4.57
C ILE A 205 -6.70 -3.74 -4.59
N LEU A 206 -7.58 -3.12 -5.39
CA LEU A 206 -9.01 -3.47 -5.48
C LEU A 206 -9.24 -4.92 -5.97
N GLU A 207 -8.38 -5.45 -6.82
CA GLU A 207 -8.44 -6.85 -7.30
C GLU A 207 -8.31 -7.89 -6.17
N LYS A 208 -7.73 -7.51 -5.03
CA LYS A 208 -7.59 -8.37 -3.85
C LYS A 208 -8.82 -8.32 -2.93
N LEU A 209 -9.73 -7.36 -3.14
CA LEU A 209 -10.96 -7.19 -2.36
C LEU A 209 -12.07 -8.09 -2.89
N VAL A 210 -11.84 -9.40 -2.81
CA VAL A 210 -12.77 -10.44 -3.28
C VAL A 210 -12.98 -11.51 -2.21
N PHE A 211 -14.18 -12.09 -2.16
CA PHE A 211 -14.44 -13.28 -1.36
C PHE A 211 -13.80 -14.49 -2.05
N SER A 212 -12.74 -15.03 -1.45
CA SER A 212 -11.96 -16.13 -2.01
C SER A 212 -11.31 -16.92 -0.89
N PRO A 213 -11.20 -18.26 -0.99
CA PRO A 213 -10.37 -19.04 -0.09
C PRO A 213 -8.90 -18.57 -0.11
N GLU A 214 -8.20 -18.77 1.01
CA GLU A 214 -6.75 -18.54 1.16
C GLU A 214 -6.29 -17.11 0.79
N SER A 215 -7.15 -16.11 1.04
CA SER A 215 -6.89 -14.72 0.67
C SER A 215 -7.00 -13.71 1.83
N SER A 216 -7.31 -14.14 3.05
CA SER A 216 -7.43 -13.32 4.28
C SER A 216 -6.33 -12.27 4.40
N ALA A 217 -5.07 -12.70 4.50
CA ALA A 217 -3.93 -11.79 4.67
C ALA A 217 -3.74 -10.78 3.52
N GLN A 218 -4.15 -11.14 2.29
CA GLN A 218 -4.10 -10.24 1.13
C GLN A 218 -5.27 -9.26 1.13
N PHE A 219 -6.46 -9.74 1.49
CA PHE A 219 -7.69 -8.99 1.60
C PHE A 219 -7.59 -7.93 2.69
N GLU A 220 -7.20 -8.32 3.91
CA GLU A 220 -7.04 -7.42 5.07
C GLU A 220 -6.04 -6.30 4.75
N LYS A 221 -4.91 -6.66 4.15
CA LYS A 221 -3.90 -5.69 3.71
C LYS A 221 -4.47 -4.75 2.65
N ALA A 222 -5.14 -5.27 1.63
CA ALA A 222 -5.74 -4.45 0.58
C ALA A 222 -6.82 -3.52 1.14
N PHE A 223 -7.61 -3.98 2.11
CA PHE A 223 -8.64 -3.16 2.74
C PHE A 223 -8.01 -2.05 3.59
N CYS A 224 -6.98 -2.36 4.37
CA CYS A 224 -6.17 -1.36 5.09
C CYS A 224 -5.53 -0.33 4.13
N ASP A 225 -4.92 -0.79 3.03
CA ASP A 225 -4.27 0.06 2.03
C ASP A 225 -5.28 0.99 1.33
N ILE A 226 -6.48 0.50 0.97
CA ILE A 226 -7.54 1.34 0.42
C ILE A 226 -8.01 2.40 1.42
N GLY A 227 -8.13 2.07 2.70
CA GLY A 227 -8.44 3.06 3.74
C GLY A 227 -7.45 4.23 3.71
N LYS A 228 -6.15 3.94 3.61
CA LYS A 228 -5.08 4.94 3.47
C LYS A 228 -5.19 5.72 2.16
N CYS A 229 -5.44 5.06 1.03
CA CYS A 229 -5.64 5.72 -0.27
C CYS A 229 -6.84 6.67 -0.27
N LEU A 230 -7.90 6.34 0.47
CA LEU A 230 -9.08 7.20 0.66
C LEU A 230 -8.85 8.34 1.66
N GLY A 231 -7.65 8.46 2.24
CA GLY A 231 -7.27 9.52 3.15
C GLY A 231 -7.70 9.31 4.61
N PHE A 232 -8.07 8.08 4.98
CA PHE A 232 -8.26 7.68 6.37
C PHE A 232 -6.94 7.26 7.00
N GLU A 233 -6.89 7.20 8.33
CA GLU A 233 -5.82 6.46 8.99
C GLU A 233 -6.26 5.01 9.14
N ALA A 234 -5.36 4.07 8.82
CA ALA A 234 -5.67 2.66 8.92
C ALA A 234 -4.46 1.82 9.35
N GLN A 235 -4.73 0.74 10.07
CA GLN A 235 -3.76 -0.25 10.57
C GLN A 235 -4.36 -1.66 10.45
N GLN A 236 -3.51 -2.70 10.53
CA GLN A 236 -3.89 -4.09 10.79
C GLN A 236 -3.44 -4.49 12.21
N PRO A 237 -4.20 -4.14 13.28
CA PRO A 237 -3.74 -4.33 14.66
C PRO A 237 -3.27 -5.76 14.99
N GLU A 238 -4.03 -6.79 14.61
CA GLU A 238 -3.67 -8.18 14.91
C GLU A 238 -2.34 -8.58 14.24
N LYS A 239 -2.16 -8.19 12.98
CA LYS A 239 -0.94 -8.48 12.23
C LYS A 239 0.27 -7.70 12.75
N GLU A 240 0.08 -6.40 13.01
CA GLU A 240 1.14 -5.47 13.38
C GLU A 240 1.53 -5.56 14.86
N TYR A 241 0.61 -5.94 15.75
CA TYR A 241 0.83 -5.91 17.20
C TYR A 241 0.41 -7.20 17.91
N GLY A 242 -0.27 -8.13 17.25
CA GLY A 242 -0.75 -9.37 17.87
C GLY A 242 -2.02 -9.23 18.70
N VAL A 243 -2.70 -8.08 18.62
CA VAL A 243 -3.91 -7.77 19.37
C VAL A 243 -4.85 -6.90 18.55
N GLY A 244 -6.15 -6.95 18.86
CA GLY A 244 -7.17 -6.13 18.23
C GLY A 244 -7.81 -6.77 17.02
N SER A 245 -8.29 -5.94 16.10
CA SER A 245 -9.02 -6.38 14.90
C SER A 245 -8.11 -6.68 13.71
N ASP A 246 -8.66 -7.34 12.70
CA ASP A 246 -8.02 -7.55 11.40
C ASP A 246 -7.64 -6.21 10.74
N VAL A 247 -8.59 -5.27 10.70
CA VAL A 247 -8.39 -3.92 10.17
C VAL A 247 -9.03 -2.89 11.10
N LEU A 248 -8.38 -1.73 11.26
CA LEU A 248 -8.91 -0.58 12.00
C LEU A 248 -8.82 0.66 11.11
N TRP A 249 -9.94 1.36 10.88
CA TRP A 249 -9.95 2.66 10.20
C TRP A 249 -10.38 3.77 11.17
N ASN A 250 -9.62 4.86 11.24
CA ASN A 250 -10.10 6.12 11.80
C ASN A 250 -10.68 6.98 10.67
N ILE A 251 -12.00 7.10 10.63
CA ILE A 251 -12.69 7.82 9.54
C ILE A 251 -12.92 9.29 9.87
N TYR A 252 -13.04 9.66 11.15
CA TYR A 252 -13.12 11.04 11.58
C TYR A 252 -12.93 11.22 13.08
N GLU A 253 -11.95 12.02 13.53
CA GLU A 253 -11.70 12.35 14.94
C GLU A 253 -11.81 11.12 15.86
N ASP A 254 -12.96 10.96 16.51
CA ASP A 254 -13.24 9.96 17.52
C ASP A 254 -14.06 8.77 16.97
N GLU A 255 -14.37 8.73 15.68
CA GLU A 255 -15.14 7.69 15.00
C GLU A 255 -14.24 6.72 14.22
N PHE A 256 -14.38 5.43 14.56
CA PHE A 256 -13.59 4.34 14.03
C PHE A 256 -14.46 3.22 13.48
N LEU A 257 -13.95 2.52 12.46
CA LEU A 257 -14.47 1.23 12.01
C LEU A 257 -13.54 0.14 12.51
N VAL A 258 -14.06 -0.76 13.35
CA VAL A 258 -13.35 -1.94 13.87
C VAL A 258 -13.80 -3.12 13.04
N ILE A 259 -12.92 -3.64 12.19
CA ILE A 259 -13.31 -4.51 11.07
C ILE A 259 -12.74 -5.90 11.28
N GLU A 260 -13.62 -6.90 11.15
CA GLU A 260 -13.29 -8.33 11.09
C GLU A 260 -13.65 -8.87 9.69
N ALA A 261 -12.66 -9.39 8.98
CA ALA A 261 -12.80 -9.88 7.62
C ALA A 261 -13.02 -11.40 7.62
N LYS A 262 -14.17 -11.84 7.11
CA LYS A 262 -14.50 -13.26 6.89
C LYS A 262 -14.64 -13.52 5.38
N ASN A 263 -13.71 -12.97 4.61
CA ASN A 263 -13.71 -13.04 3.14
C ASN A 263 -13.45 -14.45 2.59
N GLU A 264 -12.93 -15.38 3.40
CA GLU A 264 -12.67 -16.77 2.99
C GLU A 264 -13.88 -17.70 3.14
N VAL A 265 -14.96 -17.25 3.80
CA VAL A 265 -16.17 -18.06 3.88
C VAL A 265 -16.83 -18.17 2.51
N LYS A 266 -17.50 -19.29 2.24
CA LYS A 266 -18.17 -19.50 0.95
C LYS A 266 -19.21 -18.41 0.73
N VAL A 267 -19.26 -17.84 -0.47
CA VAL A 267 -20.29 -16.84 -0.87
C VAL A 267 -21.73 -17.34 -0.71
N SER A 268 -21.95 -18.66 -0.69
CA SER A 268 -23.26 -19.27 -0.43
C SER A 268 -23.63 -19.38 1.05
N ARG A 269 -22.78 -18.89 1.97
CA ARG A 269 -23.07 -18.87 3.41
C ARG A 269 -24.23 -17.94 3.71
N THR A 270 -25.25 -18.50 4.35
CA THR A 270 -26.51 -17.82 4.65
C THR A 270 -26.55 -17.17 6.03
N GLU A 271 -25.62 -17.50 6.92
CA GLU A 271 -25.63 -17.02 8.30
C GLU A 271 -24.22 -16.70 8.78
N ILE A 272 -24.09 -15.86 9.81
CA ILE A 272 -22.88 -15.58 10.57
C ILE A 272 -22.91 -16.47 11.82
N TYR A 273 -21.83 -17.22 12.06
CA TYR A 273 -21.70 -18.14 13.18
C TYR A 273 -21.20 -17.47 14.45
N LYS A 274 -21.44 -18.17 15.56
CA LYS A 274 -21.08 -17.73 16.91
C LYS A 274 -19.60 -17.33 17.03
N SER A 275 -18.69 -18.13 16.47
CA SER A 275 -17.25 -17.84 16.50
C SER A 275 -16.89 -16.51 15.84
N GLU A 276 -17.60 -16.11 14.78
CA GLU A 276 -17.36 -14.86 14.07
C GLU A 276 -17.89 -13.66 14.88
N THR A 277 -19.03 -13.84 15.57
CA THR A 277 -19.53 -12.83 16.51
C THR A 277 -18.67 -12.69 17.78
N GLU A 278 -18.03 -13.77 18.23
CA GLU A 278 -17.07 -13.76 19.35
C GLU A 278 -15.80 -13.00 18.98
N GLN A 279 -15.29 -13.17 17.75
CA GLN A 279 -14.13 -12.43 17.24
C GLN A 279 -14.38 -10.92 17.22
N ILE A 280 -15.46 -10.45 16.58
CA ILE A 280 -15.78 -9.01 16.56
C ILE A 280 -16.06 -8.45 17.96
N SER A 281 -16.65 -9.25 18.86
CA SER A 281 -16.86 -8.86 20.26
C SER A 281 -15.54 -8.65 20.99
N ASN A 282 -14.57 -9.54 20.78
CA ASN A 282 -13.23 -9.41 21.36
C ASN A 282 -12.51 -8.16 20.82
N SER A 283 -12.59 -7.92 19.51
CA SER A 283 -12.01 -6.76 18.84
C SER A 283 -12.60 -5.43 19.34
N ILE A 284 -13.91 -5.38 19.60
CA ILE A 284 -14.57 -4.22 20.20
C ILE A 284 -14.14 -4.00 21.66
N ASN A 285 -13.99 -5.08 22.44
CA ASN A 285 -13.52 -4.97 23.82
C ASN A 285 -12.08 -4.44 23.88
N TRP A 286 -11.20 -4.95 23.01
CA TRP A 286 -9.85 -4.41 22.84
C TRP A 286 -9.90 -2.92 22.46
N PHE A 287 -10.71 -2.55 21.47
CA PHE A 287 -10.82 -1.16 21.03
C PHE A 287 -11.24 -0.24 22.18
N ARG A 288 -12.24 -0.64 23.00
CA ARG A 288 -12.70 0.16 24.14
C ARG A 288 -11.62 0.36 25.21
N GLN A 289 -10.74 -0.61 25.41
CA GLN A 289 -9.59 -0.48 26.33
C GLN A 289 -8.54 0.48 25.78
N GLU A 290 -8.23 0.36 24.48
CA GLU A 290 -7.21 1.20 23.85
C GLU A 290 -7.71 2.61 23.53
N TYR A 291 -8.99 2.79 23.28
CA TYR A 291 -9.57 4.05 22.84
C TYR A 291 -10.72 4.46 23.78
N PRO A 292 -10.42 4.80 25.04
CA PRO A 292 -11.45 5.32 25.94
C PRO A 292 -12.04 6.59 25.33
N ASP A 293 -13.36 6.72 25.42
CA ASP A 293 -14.11 7.87 24.90
C ASP A 293 -14.04 8.03 23.37
N LYS A 294 -13.79 6.95 22.62
CA LYS A 294 -13.94 6.91 21.16
C LYS A 294 -15.11 6.04 20.77
N TYR A 295 -15.72 6.36 19.64
CA TYR A 295 -16.82 5.64 19.06
C TYR A 295 -16.31 4.61 18.05
N ALA A 296 -16.74 3.36 18.21
CA ALA A 296 -16.42 2.25 17.34
C ALA A 296 -17.69 1.73 16.67
N ILE A 297 -17.63 1.57 15.36
CA ILE A 297 -18.61 0.83 14.58
C ILE A 297 -18.01 -0.56 14.32
N PRO A 298 -18.58 -1.64 14.90
CA PRO A 298 -18.17 -3.00 14.58
C PRO A 298 -18.61 -3.34 13.15
N VAL A 299 -17.68 -3.78 12.32
CA VAL A 299 -17.93 -4.14 10.92
C VAL A 299 -17.49 -5.58 10.67
N LEU A 300 -18.41 -6.42 10.21
CA LEU A 300 -18.11 -7.75 9.68
C LEU A 300 -18.08 -7.69 8.15
N ILE A 301 -17.02 -8.17 7.52
CA ILE A 301 -17.01 -8.41 6.07
C ILE A 301 -17.39 -9.87 5.85
N HIS A 302 -18.65 -10.12 5.52
CA HIS A 302 -19.23 -11.45 5.44
C HIS A 302 -20.35 -11.48 4.37
N PRO A 303 -20.52 -12.55 3.59
CA PRO A 303 -21.52 -12.60 2.50
C PRO A 303 -22.98 -12.49 3.00
N SER A 304 -23.27 -12.99 4.19
CA SER A 304 -24.58 -12.85 4.87
C SER A 304 -24.55 -11.78 5.96
N ASN A 305 -25.69 -11.13 6.18
CA ASN A 305 -25.97 -10.27 7.33
C ASN A 305 -26.85 -10.92 8.41
N VAL A 306 -27.28 -12.16 8.25
CA VAL A 306 -28.17 -12.86 9.20
C VAL A 306 -27.33 -13.59 10.25
N LEU A 307 -27.66 -13.45 11.53
CA LEU A 307 -27.01 -14.25 12.58
C LEU A 307 -27.59 -15.66 12.63
N HIS A 308 -26.72 -16.65 12.83
CA HIS A 308 -27.17 -17.95 13.29
C HIS A 308 -27.83 -17.80 14.67
N ARG A 309 -28.81 -18.64 14.99
CA ARG A 309 -29.61 -18.58 16.24
C ARG A 309 -28.80 -18.56 17.56
N GLU A 310 -27.52 -18.97 17.52
CA GLU A 310 -26.60 -19.03 18.67
C GLU A 310 -25.52 -17.94 18.64
N ALA A 311 -25.58 -17.05 17.64
CA ALA A 311 -24.64 -15.96 17.44
C ALA A 311 -25.27 -14.64 17.94
N PHE A 312 -24.47 -13.86 18.66
CA PHE A 312 -24.90 -12.58 19.23
C PHE A 312 -23.79 -11.56 19.00
N ALA A 313 -24.02 -10.62 18.09
CA ALA A 313 -23.06 -9.59 17.76
C ALA A 313 -23.14 -8.41 18.74
N PRO A 314 -22.05 -7.63 18.91
CA PRO A 314 -22.10 -6.36 19.61
C PRO A 314 -23.18 -5.43 19.06
N GLU A 315 -23.68 -4.53 19.91
CA GLU A 315 -24.67 -3.53 19.48
C GLU A 315 -24.11 -2.68 18.32
N ASN A 316 -24.99 -2.34 17.37
CA ASN A 316 -24.66 -1.58 16.15
C ASN A 316 -23.62 -2.25 15.23
N THR A 317 -23.43 -3.58 15.33
CA THR A 317 -22.64 -4.31 14.34
C THR A 317 -23.31 -4.22 12.98
N VAL A 318 -22.51 -3.89 11.97
CA VAL A 318 -22.93 -3.80 10.58
C VAL A 318 -22.09 -4.73 9.71
N VAL A 319 -22.60 -5.02 8.51
CA VAL A 319 -22.00 -5.98 7.59
C VAL A 319 -21.70 -5.32 6.25
N LEU A 320 -20.49 -5.55 5.74
CA LEU A 320 -20.13 -5.31 4.34
C LEU A 320 -20.26 -6.62 3.58
N ASN A 321 -21.39 -6.83 2.92
CA ASN A 321 -21.63 -8.03 2.12
C ASN A 321 -20.97 -7.95 0.74
N GLU A 322 -21.03 -9.06 -0.01
CA GLU A 322 -20.42 -9.16 -1.33
C GLU A 322 -20.92 -8.08 -2.31
N ASN A 323 -22.22 -7.81 -2.32
CA ASN A 323 -22.82 -6.84 -3.24
C ASN A 323 -22.35 -5.41 -2.93
N ASN A 324 -22.39 -5.04 -1.65
CA ASN A 324 -21.97 -3.71 -1.21
C ASN A 324 -20.45 -3.52 -1.34
N LEU A 325 -19.66 -4.56 -1.11
CA LEU A 325 -18.22 -4.55 -1.40
C LEU A 325 -17.98 -4.29 -2.89
N LYS A 326 -18.69 -4.97 -3.79
CA LYS A 326 -18.59 -4.73 -5.24
C LYS A 326 -18.95 -3.28 -5.60
N THR A 327 -20.03 -2.72 -5.03
CA THR A 327 -20.40 -1.32 -5.25
C THR A 327 -19.35 -0.35 -4.72
N MET A 328 -18.82 -0.61 -3.52
CA MET A 328 -17.74 0.18 -2.93
C MET A 328 -16.50 0.17 -3.81
N VAL A 329 -16.07 -1.01 -4.27
CA VAL A 329 -14.94 -1.20 -5.20
C VAL A 329 -15.17 -0.42 -6.51
N GLN A 330 -16.38 -0.47 -7.08
CA GLN A 330 -16.71 0.28 -8.30
C GLN A 330 -16.63 1.80 -8.09
N ASN A 331 -17.14 2.30 -6.96
CA ASN A 331 -17.11 3.72 -6.64
C ASN A 331 -15.69 4.22 -6.34
N ILE A 332 -14.87 3.43 -5.64
CA ILE A 332 -13.45 3.74 -5.43
C ILE A 332 -12.72 3.80 -6.78
N ARG A 333 -12.95 2.81 -7.66
CA ARG A 333 -12.36 2.82 -9.01
C ARG A 333 -12.78 4.05 -9.79
N GLY A 334 -14.08 4.37 -9.79
CA GLY A 334 -14.62 5.55 -10.48
C GLY A 334 -14.02 6.85 -9.96
N PHE A 335 -13.88 6.98 -8.64
CA PHE A 335 -13.25 8.14 -8.01
C PHE A 335 -11.81 8.35 -8.49
N PHE A 336 -10.97 7.31 -8.48
CA PHE A 336 -9.58 7.46 -8.94
C PHE A 336 -9.47 7.62 -10.46
N VAL A 337 -10.37 7.04 -11.25
CA VAL A 337 -10.49 7.34 -12.68
C VAL A 337 -10.81 8.82 -12.89
N LYS A 338 -11.75 9.38 -12.12
CA LYS A 338 -12.08 10.82 -12.16
C LYS A 338 -10.86 11.68 -11.85
N LEU A 339 -10.11 11.35 -10.79
CA LEU A 339 -8.88 12.07 -10.44
C LEU A 339 -7.81 11.96 -11.54
N SER A 340 -7.81 10.90 -12.35
CA SER A 340 -6.85 10.70 -13.43
C SER A 340 -7.08 11.56 -14.68
N GLU A 341 -8.23 12.24 -14.79
CA GLU A 341 -8.56 13.11 -15.93
C GLU A 341 -7.66 14.35 -16.04
N ARG A 342 -7.00 14.73 -14.93
CA ARG A 342 -6.12 15.89 -14.81
C ARG A 342 -4.81 15.49 -14.14
N LYS A 343 -3.79 16.36 -14.19
CA LYS A 343 -2.56 16.11 -13.43
C LYS A 343 -2.86 16.22 -11.94
N ALA A 344 -2.12 15.45 -11.13
CA ALA A 344 -2.26 15.49 -9.67
C ALA A 344 -2.10 16.93 -9.13
N SER A 345 -1.17 17.72 -9.69
CA SER A 345 -0.93 19.12 -9.33
C SER A 345 -2.14 20.05 -9.47
N ASP A 346 -3.08 19.69 -10.33
CA ASP A 346 -4.19 20.56 -10.74
C ASP A 346 -5.42 20.35 -9.84
N TRP A 347 -5.41 19.33 -8.99
CA TRP A 347 -6.46 19.06 -8.02
C TRP A 347 -6.23 19.80 -6.70
N SER A 348 -7.22 20.59 -6.28
CA SER A 348 -7.25 21.14 -4.92
C SER A 348 -7.91 20.17 -3.91
N PRO A 349 -7.56 20.24 -2.61
CA PRO A 349 -8.25 19.47 -1.57
C PRO A 349 -9.77 19.71 -1.51
N SER A 350 -10.24 20.88 -1.92
CA SER A 350 -11.68 21.19 -1.98
C SER A 350 -12.38 20.41 -3.09
N GLU A 351 -11.81 20.39 -4.30
CA GLU A 351 -12.34 19.61 -5.42
C GLU A 351 -12.31 18.11 -5.11
N ILE A 352 -11.22 17.60 -4.51
CA ILE A 352 -11.12 16.21 -4.09
C ILE A 352 -12.23 15.86 -3.09
N ASN A 353 -12.52 16.75 -2.14
CA ASN A 353 -13.60 16.55 -1.18
C ASN A 353 -14.99 16.51 -1.87
N THR A 354 -15.20 17.32 -2.90
CA THR A 354 -16.43 17.25 -3.71
C THR A 354 -16.54 15.90 -4.42
N GLU A 355 -15.46 15.41 -5.03
CA GLU A 355 -15.49 14.11 -5.69
C GLU A 355 -15.64 12.94 -4.69
N LEU A 356 -15.02 13.02 -3.51
CA LEU A 356 -15.26 12.04 -2.44
C LEU A 356 -16.76 11.93 -2.11
N LYS A 357 -17.47 13.05 -2.03
CA LYS A 357 -18.93 13.05 -1.82
C LYS A 357 -19.69 12.48 -3.02
N ASN A 358 -19.33 12.88 -4.24
CA ASN A 358 -19.98 12.39 -5.48
C ASN A 358 -19.93 10.87 -5.59
N TYR A 359 -18.79 10.28 -5.23
CA TYR A 359 -18.58 8.83 -5.24
C TYR A 359 -18.96 8.13 -3.93
N LYS A 360 -19.54 8.84 -2.96
CA LYS A 360 -19.98 8.30 -1.65
C LYS A 360 -18.82 7.70 -0.83
N LEU A 361 -17.64 8.33 -0.86
CA LEU A 361 -16.40 7.89 -0.20
C LEU A 361 -15.93 8.84 0.91
N ASP A 362 -16.62 9.96 1.14
CA ASP A 362 -16.35 10.79 2.30
C ASP A 362 -16.78 10.08 3.60
N ARG A 363 -16.23 10.53 4.73
CA ARG A 363 -16.52 9.99 6.08
C ARG A 363 -18.00 9.74 6.39
N THR A 364 -18.91 10.51 5.80
CA THR A 364 -20.35 10.38 6.06
C THR A 364 -20.94 9.25 5.24
N ASN A 365 -20.67 9.25 3.94
CA ASN A 365 -21.30 8.34 2.99
C ASN A 365 -20.63 6.96 2.94
N ILE A 366 -19.37 6.82 3.38
CA ILE A 366 -18.68 5.53 3.45
C ILE A 366 -19.44 4.51 4.31
N LYS A 367 -20.19 4.97 5.32
CA LYS A 367 -20.99 4.12 6.20
C LYS A 367 -22.21 3.51 5.49
N ASN A 368 -22.64 4.08 4.37
CA ASN A 368 -23.80 3.61 3.61
C ASN A 368 -23.55 2.32 2.83
N TYR A 369 -22.30 1.84 2.77
CA TYR A 369 -22.02 0.51 2.22
C TYR A 369 -22.30 -0.61 3.23
N PHE A 370 -22.51 -0.28 4.50
CA PHE A 370 -22.79 -1.28 5.53
C PHE A 370 -24.29 -1.44 5.75
N ILE A 371 -24.72 -2.67 5.97
CA ILE A 371 -26.10 -3.02 6.31
C ILE A 371 -26.16 -3.56 7.74
N ASN A 372 -27.29 -3.42 8.40
CA ASN A 372 -27.46 -3.96 9.74
C ASN A 372 -27.44 -5.48 9.72
N VAL A 373 -26.93 -6.05 10.80
CA VAL A 373 -27.10 -7.46 11.11
C VAL A 373 -28.59 -7.74 11.40
N GLU A 374 -29.09 -8.86 10.88
CA GLU A 374 -30.47 -9.37 11.05
C GLU A 374 -30.55 -10.52 12.06
#